data_AF-A0A1G0PEL3-F1
#
_entry.id   AF-A0A1G0PEL3-F1
#
_cell.length_a   1.000
_cell.length_b   1.000
_cell.length_c   1.000
_cell.angle_alpha   90.00
_cell.angle_beta   90.00
_cell.angle_gamma   90.00
#
_symmetry.space_group_name_H-M   'P 1'
#
loop_
_entity.id
_entity.type
_entity.pdbx_description
1 polymer ?
#
loop_
_entity_poly.entity_id
_entity_poly.type
_entity_poly.pdbx_seq_one_letter_code
_entity_poly.pdbx_strand_id
1 'polypeptide(L)'
;MTISKLREQYHKNICRDLLRIRNNANKGDYPNNADGDSKISVRIAWEITKSLSSKPVYGNITGQEAGNIFERLTKEFLENSFELFKHIRPGKWQYSMNTSISEFDQYKDLASIDKIVKKNKELASTLGQDYLISPDIVISRETVTDKELNKNKSIISIKDSAAKLTPLRRSNYEFPKPILHASISCKWTLRSDRGQNARTEALNLIRNRKGNLPHIVAVTAEPTTTRIASLALGTGDIDCVYHFALNELIDALNTIGDESQLDMLNTLVDGRRLRDISDLPFDLAV
;
A
#
# COMPACT_ATOMS: atom_id res chain seq x y z
N MET A 1 -14.24 -6.13 -17.18
CA MET A 1 -13.02 -5.31 -17.31
C MET A 1 -11.83 -6.20 -16.96
N THR A 2 -10.69 -6.10 -17.63
CA THR A 2 -9.49 -6.93 -17.34
C THR A 2 -8.53 -6.16 -16.45
N ILE A 3 -7.60 -6.87 -15.79
CA ILE A 3 -6.54 -6.24 -14.97
C ILE A 3 -5.69 -5.28 -15.80
N SER A 4 -5.31 -5.66 -17.02
CA SER A 4 -4.58 -4.76 -17.94
C SER A 4 -5.35 -3.48 -18.23
N LYS A 5 -6.67 -3.53 -18.48
CA LYS A 5 -7.50 -2.33 -18.68
C LYS A 5 -7.61 -1.46 -17.43
N LEU A 6 -7.63 -2.06 -16.23
CA LEU A 6 -7.63 -1.32 -14.97
C LEU A 6 -6.28 -0.65 -14.72
N ARG A 7 -5.17 -1.31 -15.04
CA ARG A 7 -3.81 -0.74 -14.98
C ARG A 7 -3.68 0.46 -15.93
N GLU A 8 -4.12 0.33 -17.18
CA GLU A 8 -4.15 1.43 -18.15
C GLU A 8 -5.02 2.61 -17.64
N GLN A 9 -6.18 2.32 -17.05
CA GLN A 9 -7.04 3.36 -16.50
C GLN A 9 -6.39 4.06 -15.29
N TYR A 10 -5.71 3.30 -14.44
CA TYR A 10 -4.94 3.82 -13.32
C TYR A 10 -3.84 4.77 -13.79
N HIS A 11 -3.08 4.39 -14.82
CA HIS A 11 -2.07 5.25 -15.45
C HIS A 11 -2.66 6.51 -16.08
N LYS A 12 -3.79 6.40 -16.77
CA LYS A 12 -4.51 7.57 -17.32
C LYS A 12 -4.91 8.54 -16.22
N ASN A 13 -5.44 8.03 -15.11
CA ASN A 13 -5.81 8.86 -13.96
C ASN A 13 -4.58 9.51 -13.31
N ILE A 14 -3.46 8.79 -13.18
CA ILE A 14 -2.19 9.36 -12.70
C ILE A 14 -1.72 10.49 -13.62
N CYS A 15 -1.69 10.27 -14.94
CA CYS A 15 -1.26 11.31 -15.89
C CYS A 15 -2.18 12.53 -15.86
N ARG A 16 -3.49 12.31 -15.69
CA ARG A 16 -4.49 13.38 -15.60
C ARG A 16 -4.37 14.16 -14.30
N ASP A 17 -4.29 13.49 -13.15
CA ASP A 17 -4.54 14.12 -11.84
C ASP A 17 -3.26 14.38 -11.03
N LEU A 18 -2.17 13.64 -11.27
CA LEU A 18 -1.03 13.59 -10.36
C LEU A 18 0.32 13.89 -11.02
N LEU A 19 0.63 13.24 -12.13
CA LEU A 19 1.91 13.42 -12.82
C LEU A 19 1.93 14.81 -13.45
N ARG A 20 2.93 15.61 -13.07
CA ARG A 20 3.12 16.97 -13.58
C ARG A 20 4.55 17.20 -13.97
N ILE A 21 4.76 17.96 -15.04
CA ILE A 21 6.07 18.50 -15.38
C ILE A 21 6.27 19.80 -14.63
N ARG A 22 7.27 19.82 -13.76
CA ARG A 22 7.71 21.02 -13.04
C ARG A 22 8.61 21.82 -13.94
N ASN A 23 8.29 23.10 -14.09
CA ASN A 23 9.18 24.06 -14.74
C ASN A 23 10.16 24.61 -13.69
N ASN A 24 11.47 24.50 -13.96
CA ASN A 24 12.50 25.06 -13.11
C ASN A 24 13.57 25.75 -13.95
N ALA A 25 13.73 27.06 -13.75
CA ALA A 25 14.66 27.88 -14.52
C ALA A 25 16.13 27.41 -14.44
N ASN A 26 16.54 26.80 -13.33
CA ASN A 26 17.93 26.39 -13.13
C ASN A 26 18.19 24.91 -13.48
N LYS A 27 17.18 24.05 -13.31
CA LYS A 27 17.31 22.58 -13.46
C LYS A 27 16.73 22.05 -14.77
N GLY A 28 16.01 22.89 -15.51
CA GLY A 28 15.18 22.46 -16.63
C GLY A 28 13.86 21.83 -16.17
N ASP A 29 13.06 21.40 -17.14
CA ASP A 29 11.78 20.75 -16.88
C ASP A 29 11.97 19.30 -16.44
N TYR A 30 11.24 18.85 -15.41
CA TYR A 30 11.27 17.47 -14.96
C TYR A 30 9.94 16.97 -14.37
N PRO A 31 9.61 15.67 -14.49
CA PRO A 31 8.42 15.09 -13.87
C PRO A 31 8.47 15.19 -12.34
N ASN A 32 7.32 15.43 -11.71
CA ASN A 32 7.21 15.65 -10.26
C ASN A 32 7.45 14.39 -9.41
N ASN A 33 7.61 13.21 -10.02
CA ASN A 33 8.12 12.01 -9.34
C ASN A 33 9.65 11.88 -9.42
N ALA A 34 10.36 12.78 -10.11
CA ALA A 34 11.82 12.81 -10.13
C ALA A 34 12.40 13.67 -9.01
N ASP A 35 13.65 13.38 -8.65
CA ASP A 35 14.50 14.32 -7.95
C ASP A 35 15.24 15.21 -8.95
N GLY A 36 14.86 16.50 -8.99
CA GLY A 36 15.43 17.49 -9.90
C GLY A 36 16.93 17.74 -9.69
N ASP A 37 17.52 17.35 -8.55
CA ASP A 37 18.97 17.42 -8.32
C ASP A 37 19.72 16.20 -8.86
N SER A 38 19.01 15.14 -9.27
CA SER A 38 19.57 13.90 -9.79
C SER A 38 19.29 13.76 -11.29
N LYS A 39 20.33 13.95 -12.12
CA LYS A 39 20.25 13.81 -13.58
C LYS A 39 19.67 12.45 -14.00
N ILE A 40 20.08 11.37 -13.32
CA ILE A 40 19.60 10.02 -13.62
C ILE A 40 18.12 9.85 -13.23
N SER A 41 17.69 10.38 -12.07
CA SER A 41 16.28 10.36 -11.65
C SER A 41 15.39 11.10 -12.65
N VAL A 42 15.80 12.30 -13.08
CA VAL A 42 15.10 13.09 -14.08
C VAL A 42 15.00 12.36 -15.41
N ARG A 43 16.09 11.74 -15.87
CA ARG A 43 16.12 11.00 -17.14
C ARG A 43 15.18 9.80 -17.12
N ILE A 44 15.23 8.96 -16.08
CA ILE A 44 14.35 7.79 -15.94
C ILE A 44 12.88 8.22 -15.87
N ALA A 45 12.56 9.23 -15.05
CA ALA A 45 11.19 9.71 -14.92
C ALA A 45 10.64 10.26 -16.24
N TRP A 46 11.47 10.91 -17.05
CA TRP A 46 11.08 11.38 -18.38
C TRP A 46 10.75 10.23 -19.33
N GLU A 47 11.58 9.18 -19.36
CA GLU A 47 11.31 8.00 -20.20
C GLU A 47 10.00 7.30 -19.78
N ILE A 48 9.77 7.10 -18.48
CA ILE A 48 8.48 6.59 -17.98
C ILE A 48 7.33 7.50 -18.41
N THR A 49 7.48 8.82 -18.26
CA THR A 49 6.42 9.79 -18.60
C THR A 49 6.06 9.73 -20.08
N LYS A 50 7.04 9.62 -20.97
CA LYS A 50 6.82 9.50 -22.43
C LYS A 50 6.09 8.22 -22.79
N SER A 51 6.38 7.11 -22.11
CA SER A 51 5.68 5.83 -22.30
C SER A 51 4.23 5.89 -21.83
N LEU A 52 3.95 6.65 -20.77
CA LEU A 52 2.60 6.75 -20.19
C LEU A 52 1.70 7.79 -20.88
N SER A 53 2.26 8.90 -21.39
CA SER A 53 1.49 9.97 -22.02
C SER A 53 2.28 10.68 -23.12
N SER A 54 1.65 10.84 -24.28
CA SER A 54 2.14 11.66 -25.39
C SER A 54 2.00 13.16 -25.16
N LYS A 55 1.21 13.57 -24.16
CA LYS A 55 0.95 14.98 -23.82
C LYS A 55 1.16 15.19 -22.31
N PRO A 56 2.40 15.45 -21.87
CA PRO A 56 2.70 15.75 -20.48
C PRO A 56 1.97 17.02 -20.02
N VAL A 57 1.44 17.01 -18.80
CA VAL A 57 0.74 18.15 -18.22
C VAL A 57 1.72 18.94 -17.35
N TYR A 58 1.86 20.23 -17.63
CA TYR A 58 2.67 21.14 -16.82
C TYR A 58 1.92 21.59 -15.59
N GLY A 59 2.62 21.79 -14.48
CA GLY A 59 2.03 22.36 -13.27
C GLY A 59 2.81 22.04 -12.00
N ASN A 60 2.36 22.65 -10.90
CA ASN A 60 2.92 22.42 -9.59
C ASN A 60 1.87 21.76 -8.69
N ILE A 61 2.27 20.66 -8.06
CA ILE A 61 1.51 19.98 -7.01
C ILE A 61 2.45 19.85 -5.81
N THR A 62 1.93 20.17 -4.62
CA THR A 62 2.69 20.06 -3.38
C THR A 62 2.98 18.59 -3.04
N GLY A 63 4.01 18.33 -2.24
CA GLY A 63 4.33 16.94 -1.87
C GLY A 63 3.20 16.22 -1.13
N GLN A 64 2.48 16.95 -0.27
CA GLN A 64 1.34 16.41 0.49
C GLN A 64 0.14 16.14 -0.41
N GLU A 65 -0.20 17.08 -1.29
CA GLU A 65 -1.27 16.90 -2.26
C GLU A 65 -0.98 15.74 -3.23
N ALA A 66 0.27 15.61 -3.70
CA ALA A 66 0.69 14.49 -4.53
C ALA A 66 0.53 13.14 -3.81
N GLY A 67 0.90 13.08 -2.52
CA GLY A 67 0.69 11.91 -1.68
C GLY A 67 -0.78 11.50 -1.59
N ASN A 68 -1.65 12.44 -1.19
CA ASN A 68 -3.08 12.20 -1.05
C ASN A 68 -3.76 11.77 -2.36
N ILE A 69 -3.37 12.36 -3.49
CA ILE A 69 -3.89 11.96 -4.81
C ILE A 69 -3.39 10.56 -5.17
N PHE A 70 -2.13 10.23 -4.90
CA PHE A 70 -1.56 8.91 -5.16
C PHE A 70 -2.27 7.82 -4.35
N GLU A 71 -2.49 8.06 -3.06
CA GLU A 71 -3.24 7.17 -2.17
C GLU A 71 -4.65 6.93 -2.71
N ARG A 72 -5.38 8.00 -3.05
CA ARG A 72 -6.74 7.90 -3.57
C ARG A 72 -6.80 7.07 -4.86
N LEU A 73 -5.94 7.39 -5.83
CA LEU A 73 -5.91 6.68 -7.12
C LEU A 73 -5.51 5.22 -6.95
N THR A 74 -4.56 4.92 -6.05
CA THR A 74 -4.13 3.55 -5.76
C THR A 74 -5.27 2.78 -5.08
N LYS A 75 -5.98 3.39 -4.13
CA LYS A 75 -7.15 2.79 -3.48
C LYS A 75 -8.25 2.45 -4.49
N GLU A 76 -8.59 3.40 -5.37
CA GLU A 76 -9.57 3.20 -6.45
C GLU A 76 -9.16 2.06 -7.38
N PHE A 77 -7.87 1.96 -7.75
CA PHE A 77 -7.36 0.83 -8.53
C PHE A 77 -7.54 -0.49 -7.78
N LEU A 78 -7.17 -0.56 -6.50
CA LEU A 78 -7.26 -1.78 -5.69
C LEU A 78 -8.70 -2.24 -5.48
N GLU A 79 -9.62 -1.30 -5.23
CA GLU A 79 -11.05 -1.59 -5.08
C GLU A 79 -11.62 -2.19 -6.37
N ASN A 80 -11.37 -1.57 -7.52
CA ASN A 80 -11.89 -2.06 -8.80
C ASN A 80 -11.23 -3.35 -9.27
N SER A 81 -9.94 -3.56 -8.97
CA SER A 81 -9.19 -4.74 -9.41
C SER A 81 -9.43 -5.96 -8.52
N PHE A 82 -9.46 -5.78 -7.20
CA PHE A 82 -9.70 -6.87 -6.27
C PHE A 82 -11.17 -7.37 -6.30
N GLU A 83 -12.11 -6.53 -6.72
CA GLU A 83 -13.49 -6.92 -7.01
C GLU A 83 -13.57 -8.11 -7.98
N LEU A 84 -12.64 -8.18 -8.96
CA LEU A 84 -12.57 -9.28 -9.92
C LEU A 84 -12.25 -10.63 -9.25
N PHE A 85 -11.66 -10.62 -8.06
CA PHE A 85 -11.22 -11.80 -7.31
C PHE A 85 -12.23 -12.30 -6.28
N LYS A 86 -13.44 -11.72 -6.20
CA LYS A 86 -14.47 -12.14 -5.23
C LYS A 86 -14.79 -13.64 -5.23
N HIS A 87 -14.64 -14.30 -6.37
CA HIS A 87 -14.87 -15.74 -6.50
C HIS A 87 -13.70 -16.60 -5.98
N ILE A 88 -12.48 -16.07 -6.00
CA ILE A 88 -11.27 -16.71 -5.44
C ILE A 88 -11.15 -16.42 -3.94
N ARG A 89 -11.39 -15.17 -3.56
CA ARG A 89 -11.26 -14.66 -2.18
C ARG A 89 -12.57 -13.99 -1.73
N PRO A 90 -13.61 -14.77 -1.38
CA PRO A 90 -14.93 -14.23 -1.06
C PRO A 90 -14.96 -13.48 0.27
N GLY A 91 -15.71 -12.39 0.29
CA GLY A 91 -15.90 -11.57 1.48
C GLY A 91 -16.55 -10.23 1.15
N LYS A 92 -17.00 -9.54 2.19
CA LYS A 92 -17.35 -8.12 2.12
C LYS A 92 -16.10 -7.34 2.47
N TRP A 93 -15.47 -6.80 1.43
CA TRP A 93 -14.23 -6.05 1.51
C TRP A 93 -14.53 -4.56 1.63
N GLN A 94 -13.77 -3.86 2.47
CA GLN A 94 -13.84 -2.41 2.65
C GLN A 94 -12.47 -1.79 2.45
N TYR A 95 -12.45 -0.60 1.83
CA TYR A 95 -11.23 0.14 1.50
C TYR A 95 -11.32 1.53 2.12
N SER A 96 -10.36 1.88 2.97
CA SER A 96 -10.28 3.22 3.55
C SER A 96 -8.85 3.73 3.53
N MET A 97 -8.71 5.05 3.62
CA MET A 97 -7.41 5.71 3.73
C MET A 97 -7.21 6.24 5.14
N ASN A 98 -5.95 6.37 5.56
CA ASN A 98 -5.57 7.06 6.81
C ASN A 98 -6.40 6.62 8.03
N THR A 99 -6.67 5.31 8.14
CA THR A 99 -7.53 4.73 9.19
C THR A 99 -6.68 4.07 10.27
N SER A 100 -6.93 4.43 11.54
CA SER A 100 -6.22 3.84 12.67
C SER A 100 -6.38 2.32 12.71
N ILE A 101 -5.28 1.61 12.91
CA ILE A 101 -5.30 0.15 13.02
C ILE A 101 -6.16 -0.34 14.19
N SER A 102 -6.36 0.50 15.22
CA SER A 102 -7.22 0.18 16.37
C SER A 102 -8.69 -0.05 16.00
N GLU A 103 -9.11 0.32 14.79
CA GLU A 103 -10.46 0.05 14.26
C GLU A 103 -10.65 -1.39 13.78
N PHE A 104 -9.59 -2.21 13.78
CA PHE A 104 -9.64 -3.60 13.36
C PHE A 104 -9.45 -4.57 14.52
N ASP A 105 -10.03 -5.77 14.38
CA ASP A 105 -10.06 -6.77 15.46
C ASP A 105 -8.67 -7.12 16.00
N GLN A 106 -7.68 -7.30 15.12
CA GLN A 106 -6.32 -7.69 15.52
C GLN A 106 -5.61 -6.67 16.41
N TYR A 107 -6.06 -5.42 16.42
CA TYR A 107 -5.38 -4.30 17.08
C TYR A 107 -6.34 -3.49 17.99
N LYS A 108 -7.55 -4.00 18.24
CA LYS A 108 -8.62 -3.27 18.94
C LYS A 108 -8.24 -2.77 20.33
N ASP A 109 -7.33 -3.46 21.00
CA ASP A 109 -6.88 -3.12 22.34
C ASP A 109 -5.90 -1.92 22.37
N LEU A 110 -5.28 -1.57 21.23
CA LEU A 110 -4.31 -0.47 21.16
C LEU A 110 -4.93 0.89 21.53
N ALA A 111 -6.21 1.12 21.21
CA ALA A 111 -6.90 2.34 21.62
C ALA A 111 -7.04 2.46 23.15
N SER A 112 -7.22 1.33 23.84
CA SER A 112 -7.29 1.30 25.31
C SER A 112 -5.90 1.51 25.92
N ILE A 113 -4.87 0.87 25.36
CA ILE A 113 -3.47 1.07 25.77
C ILE A 113 -3.09 2.54 25.61
N ASP A 114 -3.43 3.16 24.48
CA ASP A 114 -3.13 4.57 24.22
C ASP A 114 -3.70 5.52 25.27
N LYS A 115 -4.96 5.31 25.63
CA LYS A 115 -5.64 6.11 26.66
C LYS A 115 -4.97 5.99 28.03
N ILE A 116 -4.43 4.82 28.36
CA ILE A 116 -3.73 4.58 29.63
C ILE A 116 -2.34 5.23 29.59
N VAL A 117 -1.58 5.00 28.52
CA VAL A 117 -0.23 5.55 28.34
C VAL A 117 -0.25 7.09 28.36
N LYS A 118 -1.19 7.73 27.68
CA LYS A 118 -1.32 9.20 27.68
C LYS A 118 -1.61 9.80 29.06
N LYS A 119 -2.21 9.02 29.97
CA LYS A 119 -2.50 9.46 31.35
C LYS A 119 -1.33 9.23 32.30
N ASN A 120 -0.32 8.46 31.92
CA ASN A 120 0.81 8.11 32.77
C ASN A 120 2.15 8.43 32.09
N LYS A 121 2.82 9.50 32.55
CA LYS A 121 4.10 9.97 32.00
C LYS A 121 5.22 8.93 32.06
N GLU A 122 5.23 8.07 33.08
CA GLU A 122 6.23 7.01 33.24
C GLU A 122 6.04 5.94 32.16
N LEU A 123 4.81 5.45 31.99
CA LEU A 123 4.48 4.49 30.92
C LEU A 123 4.75 5.07 29.52
N ALA A 124 4.45 6.35 29.30
CA ALA A 124 4.74 7.01 28.02
C ALA A 124 6.24 7.03 27.69
N SER A 125 7.10 7.15 28.71
CA SER A 125 8.56 7.11 28.52
C SER A 125 9.09 5.70 28.20
N THR A 126 8.40 4.65 28.66
CA THR A 126 8.84 3.25 28.48
C THR A 126 8.26 2.59 27.23
N LEU A 127 6.97 2.81 26.94
CA LEU A 127 6.25 2.13 25.86
C LEU A 127 6.28 2.90 24.53
N GLY A 128 6.73 4.15 24.54
CA GLY A 128 6.65 5.05 23.39
C GLY A 128 5.22 5.52 23.10
N GLN A 129 5.01 6.26 22.01
CA GLN A 129 3.69 6.74 21.57
C GLN A 129 3.31 6.27 20.15
N ASP A 130 4.19 5.52 19.48
CA ASP A 130 4.09 5.25 18.05
C ASP A 130 3.30 3.98 17.70
N TYR A 131 2.59 3.37 18.66
CA TYR A 131 1.81 2.15 18.43
C TYR A 131 0.47 2.40 17.71
N LEU A 132 -0.05 3.64 17.69
CA LEU A 132 -1.25 3.99 16.92
C LEU A 132 -0.87 4.47 15.51
N ILE A 133 -0.82 3.52 14.58
CA ILE A 133 -0.56 3.82 13.17
C ILE A 133 -1.86 3.95 12.40
N SER A 134 -1.84 4.86 11.42
CA SER A 134 -2.88 4.99 10.41
C SER A 134 -2.24 4.78 9.04
N PRO A 135 -2.28 3.56 8.48
CA PRO A 135 -1.69 3.31 7.17
C PRO A 135 -2.38 4.15 6.08
N ASP A 136 -1.61 4.45 5.04
CA ASP A 136 -2.07 5.27 3.91
C ASP A 136 -3.35 4.66 3.29
N ILE A 137 -3.35 3.35 3.03
CA ILE A 137 -4.54 2.59 2.64
C ILE A 137 -4.66 1.32 3.48
N VAL A 138 -5.87 0.98 3.90
CA VAL A 138 -6.21 -0.29 4.52
C VAL A 138 -7.31 -1.01 3.74
N ILE A 139 -7.17 -2.33 3.63
CA ILE A 139 -8.21 -3.23 3.13
C ILE A 139 -8.65 -4.08 4.30
N SER A 140 -9.94 -4.17 4.55
CA SER A 140 -10.48 -4.97 5.65
C SER A 140 -11.64 -5.83 5.20
N ARG A 141 -11.91 -6.87 6.00
CA ARG A 141 -13.01 -7.80 5.78
C ARG A 141 -14.04 -7.65 6.89
N GLU A 142 -15.30 -7.48 6.53
CA GLU A 142 -16.38 -7.49 7.51
C GLU A 142 -16.55 -8.87 8.16
N THR A 143 -17.05 -8.85 9.39
CA THR A 143 -17.56 -10.04 10.07
C THR A 143 -18.83 -10.56 9.39
N VAL A 144 -19.10 -11.85 9.58
CA VAL A 144 -20.17 -12.59 8.90
C VAL A 144 -21.26 -12.95 9.92
N THR A 145 -22.53 -12.82 9.52
CA THR A 145 -23.66 -13.25 10.34
C THR A 145 -23.85 -14.76 10.29
N ASP A 146 -24.41 -15.36 11.34
CA ASP A 146 -24.71 -16.80 11.34
C ASP A 146 -25.67 -17.19 10.20
N LYS A 147 -26.58 -16.29 9.79
CA LYS A 147 -27.44 -16.49 8.61
C LYS A 147 -26.64 -16.63 7.31
N GLU A 148 -25.59 -15.83 7.16
CA GLU A 148 -24.72 -15.86 5.97
C GLU A 148 -23.78 -17.08 5.99
N LEU A 149 -23.25 -17.46 7.16
CA LEU A 149 -22.49 -18.71 7.32
C LEU A 149 -23.33 -19.94 6.98
N ASN A 150 -24.60 -19.95 7.39
CA ASN A 150 -25.50 -21.06 7.16
C ASN A 150 -26.22 -21.04 5.79
N LYS A 151 -25.84 -20.13 4.87
CA LYS A 151 -26.56 -19.91 3.61
C LYS A 151 -26.67 -21.16 2.73
N ASN A 152 -25.57 -21.93 2.62
CA ASN A 152 -25.51 -23.11 1.73
C ASN A 152 -25.67 -24.43 2.50
N LYS A 153 -25.20 -24.47 3.75
CA LYS A 153 -25.25 -25.65 4.63
C LYS A 153 -25.31 -25.15 6.06
N SER A 154 -26.02 -25.85 6.94
CA SER A 154 -25.97 -25.56 8.38
C SER A 154 -24.56 -25.89 8.91
N ILE A 155 -23.80 -24.85 9.24
CA ILE A 155 -22.45 -24.94 9.83
C ILE A 155 -22.52 -24.70 11.33
N ILE A 156 -23.43 -23.83 11.80
CA ILE A 156 -23.54 -23.42 13.20
C ILE A 156 -24.99 -23.29 13.64
N SER A 157 -25.32 -23.80 14.82
CA SER A 157 -26.60 -23.62 15.52
C SER A 157 -26.46 -22.65 16.69
N ILE A 158 -27.57 -21.97 17.05
CA ILE A 158 -27.65 -21.08 18.22
C ILE A 158 -27.35 -21.82 19.53
N LYS A 159 -27.63 -23.12 19.58
CA LYS A 159 -27.37 -23.97 20.76
C LYS A 159 -25.92 -24.46 20.85
N ASP A 160 -25.11 -24.24 19.81
CA ASP A 160 -23.76 -24.79 19.77
C ASP A 160 -22.83 -24.04 20.73
N SER A 161 -21.96 -24.80 21.39
CA SER A 161 -20.87 -24.26 22.22
C SER A 161 -19.60 -23.97 21.41
N ALA A 162 -19.54 -24.39 20.13
CA ALA A 162 -18.37 -24.28 19.28
C ALA A 162 -18.20 -22.89 18.62
N ALA A 163 -16.95 -22.58 18.24
CA ALA A 163 -16.58 -21.37 17.48
C ALA A 163 -17.09 -20.05 18.09
N LYS A 164 -17.10 -19.92 19.43
CA LYS A 164 -17.55 -18.72 20.15
C LYS A 164 -16.50 -17.61 20.29
N LEU A 165 -15.27 -17.89 19.88
CA LEU A 165 -14.13 -16.98 20.02
C LEU A 165 -13.53 -16.54 18.67
N THR A 166 -14.09 -16.98 17.54
CA THR A 166 -13.61 -16.53 16.24
C THR A 166 -14.08 -15.10 15.95
N PRO A 167 -13.20 -14.21 15.47
CA PRO A 167 -13.57 -12.84 15.10
C PRO A 167 -14.42 -12.77 13.84
N LEU A 168 -14.44 -13.83 13.02
CA LEU A 168 -15.23 -13.85 11.80
C LEU A 168 -16.73 -13.85 12.08
N ARG A 169 -17.17 -14.46 13.18
CA ARG A 169 -18.59 -14.54 13.55
C ARG A 169 -19.02 -13.28 14.26
N ARG A 170 -19.95 -12.55 13.63
CA ARG A 170 -20.47 -11.29 14.17
C ARG A 170 -21.10 -11.43 15.54
N SER A 171 -21.77 -12.55 15.82
CA SER A 171 -22.49 -12.80 17.08
C SER A 171 -21.59 -13.05 18.29
N ASN A 172 -20.28 -13.28 18.09
CA ASN A 172 -19.37 -13.57 19.19
C ASN A 172 -18.99 -12.32 20.00
N TYR A 173 -19.24 -11.12 19.48
CA TYR A 173 -18.84 -9.86 20.09
C TYR A 173 -19.98 -8.84 20.00
N GLU A 174 -20.20 -8.10 21.08
CA GLU A 174 -21.21 -7.01 21.12
C GLU A 174 -20.87 -5.89 20.13
N PHE A 175 -19.57 -5.56 20.02
CA PHE A 175 -19.03 -4.57 19.09
C PHE A 175 -18.06 -5.24 18.10
N PRO A 176 -18.57 -5.96 17.10
CA PRO A 176 -17.74 -6.69 16.15
C PRO A 176 -16.95 -5.70 15.28
N LYS A 177 -15.63 -5.85 15.25
CA LYS A 177 -14.74 -5.05 14.40
C LYS A 177 -14.39 -5.81 13.11
N PRO A 178 -14.19 -5.10 11.98
CA PRO A 178 -13.65 -5.72 10.78
C PRO A 178 -12.25 -6.28 11.01
N ILE A 179 -11.85 -7.24 10.20
CA ILE A 179 -10.52 -7.86 10.24
C ILE A 179 -9.64 -7.13 9.23
N LEU A 180 -8.51 -6.57 9.68
CA LEU A 180 -7.53 -5.94 8.78
C LEU A 180 -6.94 -7.02 7.88
N HIS A 181 -7.09 -6.85 6.57
CA HIS A 181 -6.58 -7.78 5.57
C HIS A 181 -5.26 -7.30 4.98
N ALA A 182 -5.15 -6.00 4.71
CA ALA A 182 -3.93 -5.42 4.17
C ALA A 182 -3.72 -3.98 4.66
N SER A 183 -2.45 -3.62 4.82
CA SER A 183 -1.92 -2.29 5.04
C SER A 183 -1.00 -1.95 3.86
N ILE A 184 -1.32 -0.89 3.14
CA ILE A 184 -0.60 -0.48 1.93
C ILE A 184 -0.04 0.93 2.14
N SER A 185 1.28 1.05 2.20
CA SER A 185 1.97 2.34 2.27
C SER A 185 2.21 2.89 0.85
N CYS A 186 1.73 4.08 0.54
CA CYS A 186 1.88 4.72 -0.75
C CYS A 186 2.95 5.80 -0.71
N LYS A 187 3.95 5.71 -1.59
CA LYS A 187 5.06 6.67 -1.65
C LYS A 187 5.26 7.16 -3.07
N TRP A 188 4.70 8.34 -3.40
CA TRP A 188 4.84 8.94 -4.73
C TRP A 188 6.31 9.12 -5.13
N THR A 189 7.13 9.58 -4.19
CA THR A 189 8.61 9.60 -4.30
C THR A 189 9.24 9.12 -3.02
N LEU A 190 10.45 8.56 -3.12
CA LEU A 190 11.20 8.10 -1.97
C LEU A 190 12.31 9.08 -1.62
N ARG A 191 12.48 9.29 -0.33
CA ARG A 191 13.63 9.96 0.29
C ARG A 191 14.17 9.04 1.38
N SER A 192 15.43 9.19 1.73
CA SER A 192 16.12 8.30 2.68
C SER A 192 15.41 8.19 4.04
N ASP A 193 14.78 9.27 4.50
CA ASP A 193 13.97 9.34 5.72
C ASP A 193 12.61 8.64 5.59
N ARG A 194 11.96 8.75 4.42
CA ARG A 194 10.59 8.27 4.21
C ARG A 194 10.46 6.76 4.07
N GLY A 195 11.52 6.07 3.64
CA GLY A 195 11.56 4.61 3.61
C GLY A 195 11.54 3.98 5.00
N GLN A 196 12.11 4.67 6.00
CA GLN A 196 12.13 4.19 7.39
C GLN A 196 10.75 4.24 8.04
N ASN A 197 9.92 5.23 7.74
CA ASN A 197 8.57 5.33 8.29
C ASN A 197 7.73 4.09 7.94
N ALA A 198 7.76 3.64 6.68
CA ALA A 198 7.04 2.44 6.25
C ALA A 198 7.51 1.17 6.99
N ARG A 199 8.81 1.07 7.31
CA ARG A 199 9.35 -0.05 8.11
C ARG A 199 8.91 0.01 9.57
N THR A 200 8.94 1.19 10.18
CA THR A 200 8.46 1.37 11.56
C THR A 200 6.97 1.04 11.68
N GLU A 201 6.17 1.48 10.70
CA GLU A 201 4.75 1.14 10.61
C GLU A 201 4.54 -0.37 10.50
N ALA A 202 5.27 -1.02 9.60
CA ALA A 202 5.26 -2.47 9.42
C ALA A 202 5.61 -3.22 10.71
N LEU A 203 6.70 -2.83 11.39
CA LEU A 203 7.14 -3.45 12.63
C LEU A 203 6.10 -3.38 13.74
N ASN A 204 5.37 -2.27 13.82
CA ASN A 204 4.29 -2.13 14.78
C ASN A 204 3.07 -3.00 14.44
N LEU A 205 2.71 -3.14 13.16
CA LEU A 205 1.69 -4.10 12.72
C LEU A 205 2.09 -5.54 13.09
N ILE A 206 3.37 -5.88 12.91
CA ILE A 206 3.90 -7.21 13.23
C ILE A 206 3.85 -7.44 14.75
N ARG A 207 4.37 -6.52 15.55
CA ARG A 207 4.55 -6.69 16.99
C ARG A 207 3.25 -6.67 17.78
N ASN A 208 2.28 -5.84 17.36
CA ASN A 208 1.08 -5.56 18.17
C ASN A 208 -0.16 -6.39 17.78
N ARG A 209 -0.06 -7.27 16.78
CA ARG A 209 -1.22 -8.05 16.32
C ARG A 209 -1.66 -9.09 17.35
N LYS A 210 -2.97 -9.29 17.45
CA LYS A 210 -3.62 -10.45 18.07
C LYS A 210 -4.42 -11.21 17.01
N GLY A 211 -3.74 -12.10 16.28
CA GLY A 211 -4.32 -12.84 15.16
C GLY A 211 -3.36 -12.92 13.98
N ASN A 212 -3.92 -13.14 12.78
CA ASN A 212 -3.13 -13.19 11.55
C ASN A 212 -2.55 -11.82 11.21
N LEU A 213 -1.33 -11.84 10.70
CA LEU A 213 -0.67 -10.67 10.14
C LEU A 213 -1.44 -10.25 8.87
N PRO A 214 -1.86 -8.98 8.74
CA PRO A 214 -2.35 -8.48 7.45
C PRO A 214 -1.21 -8.46 6.43
N HIS A 215 -1.54 -8.37 5.14
CA HIS A 215 -0.54 -8.04 4.13
C HIS A 215 0.08 -6.67 4.45
N ILE A 216 1.40 -6.57 4.39
CA ILE A 216 2.14 -5.32 4.61
C ILE A 216 2.92 -5.03 3.35
N VAL A 217 2.42 -4.12 2.53
CA VAL A 217 3.00 -3.84 1.20
C VAL A 217 3.24 -2.35 1.02
N ALA A 218 4.08 -2.00 0.05
CA ALA A 218 4.26 -0.61 -0.35
C ALA A 218 4.05 -0.43 -1.86
N VAL A 219 3.45 0.69 -2.25
CA VAL A 219 3.29 1.10 -3.65
C VAL A 219 4.09 2.37 -3.88
N THR A 220 4.89 2.44 -4.94
CA THR A 220 5.72 3.61 -5.22
C THR A 220 5.77 4.01 -6.70
N ALA A 221 6.01 5.29 -6.94
CA ALA A 221 6.32 5.86 -8.25
C ALA A 221 7.73 6.48 -8.32
N GLU A 222 8.60 6.12 -7.38
CA GLU A 222 10.01 6.48 -7.39
C GLU A 222 10.71 5.93 -8.63
N PRO A 223 11.36 6.77 -9.46
CA PRO A 223 12.01 6.32 -10.69
C PRO A 223 13.34 5.59 -10.46
N THR A 224 14.09 5.89 -9.40
CA THR A 224 15.44 5.31 -9.22
C THR A 224 15.41 4.00 -8.46
N THR A 225 16.06 2.96 -9.01
CA THR A 225 16.05 1.61 -8.45
C THR A 225 16.78 1.53 -7.12
N THR A 226 17.81 2.35 -6.92
CA THR A 226 18.53 2.47 -5.64
C THR A 226 17.64 3.01 -4.52
N ARG A 227 16.72 3.93 -4.80
CA ARG A 227 15.77 4.42 -3.81
C ARG A 227 14.63 3.43 -3.57
N ILE A 228 14.14 2.77 -4.62
CA ILE A 228 13.19 1.65 -4.46
C ILE A 228 13.82 0.58 -3.56
N ALA A 229 15.09 0.25 -3.79
CA ALA A 229 15.84 -0.73 -3.00
C ALA A 229 15.94 -0.37 -1.52
N SER A 230 16.03 0.92 -1.15
CA SER A 230 16.04 1.33 0.26
C SER A 230 14.78 0.90 1.04
N LEU A 231 13.66 0.73 0.33
CA LEU A 231 12.41 0.21 0.87
C LEU A 231 12.27 -1.30 0.67
N ALA A 232 12.63 -1.80 -0.52
CA ALA A 232 12.37 -3.17 -0.94
C ALA A 232 13.38 -4.21 -0.40
N LEU A 233 14.63 -3.81 -0.20
CA LEU A 233 15.68 -4.72 0.31
C LEU A 233 15.48 -5.02 1.80
N GLY A 234 15.89 -6.22 2.19
CA GLY A 234 15.61 -6.77 3.51
C GLY A 234 14.32 -7.60 3.52
N THR A 235 14.15 -8.36 4.60
CA THR A 235 13.11 -9.38 4.72
C THR A 235 12.47 -9.29 6.10
N GLY A 236 11.15 -9.48 6.17
CA GLY A 236 10.43 -9.63 7.44
C GLY A 236 9.48 -8.48 7.79
N ASP A 237 9.73 -7.28 7.27
CA ASP A 237 8.88 -6.11 7.56
C ASP A 237 7.83 -5.89 6.47
N ILE A 238 8.26 -5.77 5.22
CA ILE A 238 7.41 -5.50 4.05
C ILE A 238 7.38 -6.76 3.18
N ASP A 239 6.18 -7.24 2.88
CA ASP A 239 5.95 -8.44 2.07
C ASP A 239 6.50 -8.24 0.66
N CYS A 240 6.13 -7.14 -0.01
CA CYS A 240 6.60 -6.78 -1.34
C CYS A 240 6.43 -5.27 -1.61
N VAL A 241 7.23 -4.73 -2.53
CA VAL A 241 7.04 -3.39 -3.09
C VAL A 241 6.48 -3.50 -4.50
N TYR A 242 5.53 -2.64 -4.82
CA TYR A 242 4.87 -2.59 -6.13
C TYR A 242 5.18 -1.25 -6.79
N HIS A 243 5.79 -1.28 -7.97
CA HIS A 243 6.00 -0.09 -8.77
C HIS A 243 4.74 0.23 -9.58
N PHE A 244 4.35 1.50 -9.63
CA PHE A 244 3.12 1.92 -10.31
C PHE A 244 3.15 1.62 -11.82
N ALA A 245 4.34 1.56 -12.43
CA ALA A 245 4.56 1.40 -13.86
C ALA A 245 5.85 0.58 -14.10
N LEU A 246 5.90 -0.68 -13.61
CA LEU A 246 7.14 -1.46 -13.59
C LEU A 246 7.65 -1.75 -15.01
N ASN A 247 6.76 -2.11 -15.92
CA ASN A 247 7.13 -2.40 -17.31
C ASN A 247 7.75 -1.17 -17.99
N GLU A 248 7.17 0.01 -17.78
CA GLU A 248 7.68 1.27 -18.31
C GLU A 248 9.02 1.67 -17.67
N LEU A 249 9.23 1.33 -16.39
CA LEU A 249 10.54 1.50 -15.74
C LEU A 249 11.60 0.57 -16.35
N ILE A 250 11.27 -0.70 -16.61
CA ILE A 250 12.17 -1.66 -17.27
C ILE A 250 12.57 -1.12 -18.65
N ASP A 251 11.61 -0.70 -19.47
CA ASP A 251 11.86 -0.16 -20.81
C ASP A 251 12.69 1.14 -20.76
N ALA A 252 12.40 2.02 -19.80
CA ALA A 252 13.17 3.24 -19.57
C ALA A 252 14.63 2.94 -19.27
N LEU A 253 14.90 1.98 -18.37
CA LEU A 253 16.27 1.63 -17.98
C LEU A 253 17.04 0.95 -19.11
N ASN A 254 16.39 0.07 -19.88
CA ASN A 254 16.97 -0.53 -21.08
C ASN A 254 17.34 0.53 -22.13
N THR A 255 16.47 1.52 -22.34
CA THR A 255 16.72 2.63 -23.28
C THR A 255 17.87 3.54 -22.81
N ILE A 256 17.95 3.76 -21.49
CA ILE A 256 18.99 4.60 -20.90
C ILE A 256 20.36 3.91 -20.93
N GLY A 257 20.38 2.59 -20.78
CA GLY A 257 21.59 1.77 -20.76
C GLY A 257 22.43 1.94 -19.48
N ASP A 258 21.80 2.27 -18.35
CA ASP A 258 22.50 2.38 -17.06
C ASP A 258 22.58 1.01 -16.37
N GLU A 259 23.75 0.37 -16.47
CA GLU A 259 24.00 -0.97 -15.92
C GLU A 259 23.72 -1.04 -14.42
N SER A 260 24.11 -0.03 -13.65
CA SER A 260 23.90 -0.02 -12.19
C SER A 260 22.41 -0.03 -11.83
N GLN A 261 21.59 0.75 -12.54
CA GLN A 261 20.15 0.76 -12.30
C GLN A 261 19.49 -0.55 -12.73
N LEU A 262 19.91 -1.12 -13.85
CA LEU A 262 19.41 -2.41 -14.38
C LEU A 262 19.76 -3.58 -13.46
N ASP A 263 21.00 -3.67 -13.00
CA ASP A 263 21.42 -4.73 -12.07
C ASP A 263 20.64 -4.68 -10.76
N MET A 264 20.41 -3.49 -10.23
CA MET A 264 19.57 -3.30 -9.05
C MET A 264 18.11 -3.66 -9.32
N LEU A 265 17.56 -3.29 -10.48
CA LEU A 265 16.20 -3.67 -10.89
C LEU A 265 16.04 -5.19 -10.91
N ASN A 266 16.95 -5.89 -11.61
CA ASN A 266 16.94 -7.34 -11.74
C ASN A 266 17.06 -8.01 -10.37
N THR A 267 17.98 -7.53 -9.52
CA THR A 267 18.11 -8.00 -8.14
C THR A 267 16.80 -7.91 -7.37
N LEU A 268 16.05 -6.80 -7.51
CA LEU A 268 14.78 -6.61 -6.82
C LEU A 268 13.65 -7.49 -7.40
N VAL A 269 13.56 -7.60 -8.72
CA VAL A 269 12.51 -8.38 -9.40
C VAL A 269 12.74 -9.88 -9.20
N ASP A 270 13.95 -10.38 -9.47
CA ASP A 270 14.32 -11.78 -9.31
C ASP A 270 14.28 -12.22 -7.84
N GLY A 271 14.67 -11.31 -6.95
CA GLY A 271 14.55 -11.46 -5.50
C GLY A 271 13.12 -11.41 -4.97
N ARG A 272 12.11 -11.25 -5.85
CA ARG A 272 10.67 -11.13 -5.50
C ARG A 272 10.39 -9.98 -4.53
N ARG A 273 11.17 -8.91 -4.60
CA ARG A 273 11.06 -7.70 -3.76
C ARG A 273 10.35 -6.56 -4.45
N LEU A 274 10.33 -6.55 -5.79
CA LEU A 274 9.65 -5.56 -6.61
C LEU A 274 8.74 -6.24 -7.64
N ARG A 275 7.49 -5.78 -7.74
CA ARG A 275 6.47 -6.25 -8.69
C ARG A 275 5.72 -5.08 -9.33
N ASP A 276 4.89 -5.34 -10.33
CA ASP A 276 4.04 -4.31 -10.94
C ASP A 276 2.78 -4.13 -10.11
N ILE A 277 2.21 -2.91 -10.10
CA ILE A 277 0.93 -2.64 -9.42
C ILE A 277 -0.19 -3.62 -9.82
N SER A 278 -0.15 -4.18 -11.03
CA SER A 278 -1.11 -5.19 -11.49
C SER A 278 -1.00 -6.56 -10.82
N ASP A 279 0.12 -6.86 -10.14
CA ASP A 279 0.31 -8.10 -9.38
C ASP A 279 -0.35 -8.03 -8.00
N LEU A 280 -0.44 -6.83 -7.41
CA LEU A 280 -0.95 -6.63 -6.04
C LEU A 280 -2.35 -7.22 -5.80
N PRO A 281 -3.35 -7.09 -6.70
CA PRO A 281 -4.66 -7.71 -6.51
C PRO A 281 -4.61 -9.25 -6.42
N PHE A 282 -3.66 -9.90 -7.10
CA PHE A 282 -3.46 -11.34 -7.01
C PHE A 282 -2.82 -11.72 -5.67
N ASP A 283 -1.81 -10.97 -5.25
CA ASP A 283 -1.11 -11.21 -3.99
C ASP A 283 -2.00 -10.97 -2.76
N LEU A 284 -3.00 -10.09 -2.88
CA LEU A 284 -4.03 -9.89 -1.85
C LEU A 284 -5.05 -11.04 -1.80
N ALA A 285 -5.09 -11.92 -2.79
CA ALA A 285 -6.11 -12.98 -2.92
C ALA A 285 -5.65 -14.34 -2.36
N VAL A 286 -4.41 -14.46 -1.89
CA VAL A 286 -3.82 -15.70 -1.34
C VAL A 286 -4.49 -16.16 -0.03
#